data_AF-A0A8K0I3R7-F1
#
_entry.id   AF-A0A8K0I3R7-F1
#
_cell.length_a   1.000
_cell.length_b   1.000
_cell.length_c   1.000
_cell.angle_alpha   90.00
_cell.angle_beta   90.00
_cell.angle_gamma   90.00
#
_symmetry.space_group_name_H-M   'P 1'
#
loop_
_entity.id
_entity.type
_entity.pdbx_description
1 polymer ?
#
loop_
_entity_poly.entity_id
_entity_poly.type
_entity_poly.pdbx_seq_one_letter_code
_entity_poly.pdbx_strand_id
1 'polypeptide(L)'
;MIARSTSPINICALTVLRSLHTSPPPPTSKAGFAAILRSASNRAHLKQIHALLLTTGLSHKNSLLTQLFLSLISIPDMAYARHLLDDMHKPRVFLWNTLIRAYARTNLPGNAIALYHDMRRLGVRPDNFTFPFVLKACADLLDVWLGMAIHSLVIKFRLVNDAIVQTELMIMYAKLGACDSAENIFESMSSGSKDLVAWNALISSLTQNGRADKALRLFHRMESAGMKPDSITLVSAISSCAYLGCLERGRRLHRRIKEEMLESNVFVENALLDMYAKCGSMEEASKLFGEMQQKSIVSWSIMIGGYAVNGDSQRALSLFSRMQDEGVQPNHVTYLAVLSACSHAGLVGEGKEYFSRMLDPKVEHYATMVDLLGRSGHLEEAHSLIKSMPIEPDAGVWGALLGSCTIYHDLGLGQLAADEVFRLAPEIPSYHVLLSNIYAASGRWDDVEKVRENMRGNHVRKVAAYSSVELDGEVYLFHEGSHGQWKEIYKKLDEVTTALRGMGYEPITGVVLHDVESEEKEAAVRTHSEKLAIAFSLTRLKSGGTPIRIMKNLRVCNDCHTFFKYVSRALGRDIIMRDKNRFHHFKDGECSCRDFW
;
A
#
# COMPACT_ATOMS: atom_id res chain seq x y z
N MET A 1 -35.38 -41.09 -45.88
CA MET A 1 -34.42 -41.15 -44.77
C MET A 1 -34.37 -39.78 -44.07
N ILE A 2 -35.01 -39.71 -42.90
CA ILE A 2 -34.70 -38.88 -41.72
C ILE A 2 -34.54 -37.36 -41.97
N ALA A 3 -35.64 -36.60 -41.98
CA ALA A 3 -36.23 -35.87 -40.84
C ALA A 3 -35.50 -34.53 -40.50
N ARG A 4 -36.03 -33.41 -41.01
CA ARG A 4 -35.84 -32.08 -40.43
C ARG A 4 -37.06 -31.75 -39.59
N SER A 5 -36.86 -31.70 -38.28
CA SER A 5 -37.86 -31.29 -37.30
C SER A 5 -38.21 -29.82 -37.49
N THR A 6 -39.41 -29.56 -38.00
CA THR A 6 -40.12 -28.31 -37.80
C THR A 6 -40.72 -28.31 -36.39
N SER A 7 -40.37 -27.31 -35.58
CA SER A 7 -41.15 -26.88 -34.41
C SER A 7 -40.90 -25.38 -34.18
N PRO A 8 -41.80 -24.67 -33.51
CA PRO A 8 -42.72 -23.77 -34.21
C PRO A 8 -42.32 -22.32 -34.03
N ILE A 9 -42.69 -21.50 -35.02
CA ILE A 9 -42.80 -20.05 -34.88
C ILE A 9 -43.67 -19.81 -33.64
N ASN A 10 -43.06 -19.27 -32.58
CA ASN A 10 -43.77 -18.95 -31.36
C ASN A 10 -44.65 -17.72 -31.65
N ILE A 11 -45.92 -17.98 -31.94
CA ILE A 11 -46.98 -17.03 -32.33
C ILE A 11 -47.24 -15.96 -31.23
N CYS A 12 -46.54 -16.03 -30.10
CA CYS A 12 -46.61 -15.03 -29.03
C CYS A 12 -45.81 -13.73 -29.31
N ALA A 13 -44.94 -13.68 -30.34
CA ALA A 13 -44.18 -12.47 -30.69
C ALA A 13 -44.92 -11.50 -31.63
N LEU A 14 -46.01 -11.95 -32.27
CA LEU A 14 -46.79 -11.12 -33.21
C LEU A 14 -47.87 -10.27 -32.52
N THR A 15 -48.16 -10.53 -31.25
CA THR A 15 -49.24 -9.84 -30.52
C THR A 15 -48.79 -8.55 -29.82
N VAL A 16 -47.48 -8.30 -29.71
CA VAL A 16 -46.94 -7.05 -29.12
C VAL A 16 -46.66 -5.98 -30.20
N LEU A 17 -46.74 -6.33 -31.49
CA LEU A 17 -46.53 -5.38 -32.59
C LEU A 17 -47.80 -4.63 -33.05
N ARG A 18 -48.96 -4.85 -32.41
CA ARG A 18 -50.22 -4.19 -32.78
C ARG A 18 -50.58 -2.94 -31.97
N SER A 19 -49.75 -2.49 -31.03
CA SER A 19 -50.05 -1.30 -30.21
C SER A 19 -49.18 -0.06 -30.50
N LEU A 20 -48.50 0.00 -31.66
CA LEU A 20 -47.72 1.18 -32.07
C LEU A 20 -48.13 1.66 -33.48
N HIS A 21 -49.41 1.96 -33.67
CA HIS A 21 -49.88 2.72 -34.83
C HIS A 21 -49.72 4.24 -34.63
N THR A 22 -48.57 4.68 -34.12
CA THR A 22 -48.09 6.08 -34.21
C THR A 22 -46.55 6.09 -34.12
N SER A 23 -45.87 5.26 -34.90
CA SER A 23 -44.42 5.36 -35.07
C SER A 23 -44.13 5.72 -36.53
N PRO A 24 -43.28 6.72 -36.81
CA PRO A 24 -42.90 7.05 -38.18
C PRO A 24 -42.31 5.80 -38.86
N PRO A 25 -42.46 5.66 -40.19
CA PRO A 25 -41.88 4.53 -40.91
C PRO A 25 -40.38 4.43 -40.60
N PRO A 26 -39.84 3.20 -40.41
CA PRO A 26 -38.44 3.03 -40.09
C PRO A 26 -37.58 3.68 -41.17
N PRO A 27 -36.49 4.38 -40.81
CA PRO A 27 -35.65 5.05 -41.78
C PRO A 27 -35.15 4.04 -42.81
N THR A 28 -35.31 4.35 -44.09
CA THR A 28 -34.82 3.50 -45.19
C THR A 28 -33.44 3.93 -45.68
N SER A 29 -32.93 5.05 -45.17
CA SER A 29 -31.66 5.64 -45.58
C SER A 29 -30.58 5.54 -44.50
N LYS A 30 -29.33 5.47 -44.94
CA LYS A 30 -28.14 5.47 -44.06
C LYS A 30 -28.11 6.72 -43.15
N ALA A 31 -28.49 7.88 -43.69
CA ALA A 31 -28.51 9.13 -42.94
C ALA A 31 -29.57 9.11 -41.82
N GLY A 32 -30.74 8.52 -42.10
CA GLY A 32 -31.79 8.33 -41.10
C GLY A 32 -31.35 7.42 -39.95
N PHE A 33 -30.76 6.25 -40.26
CA PHE A 33 -30.24 5.36 -39.21
C PHE A 33 -29.12 6.01 -38.39
N ALA A 34 -28.20 6.73 -39.04
CA ALA A 34 -27.14 7.46 -38.33
C ALA A 34 -27.68 8.54 -37.39
N ALA A 35 -28.79 9.19 -37.75
CA ALA A 35 -29.46 10.17 -36.89
C ALA A 35 -30.10 9.52 -35.65
N ILE A 36 -30.80 8.40 -35.83
CA ILE A 36 -31.43 7.68 -34.71
C ILE A 36 -30.38 7.04 -33.78
N LEU A 37 -29.26 6.53 -34.33
CA LEU A 37 -28.16 6.02 -33.51
C LEU A 37 -27.52 7.10 -32.62
N ARG A 38 -27.49 8.36 -33.07
CA ARG A 38 -27.00 9.49 -32.27
C ARG A 38 -27.97 9.91 -31.16
N SER A 39 -29.27 9.69 -31.35
CA SER A 39 -30.30 10.03 -30.35
C SER A 39 -30.67 8.88 -29.42
N ALA A 40 -30.16 7.67 -29.66
CA ALA A 40 -30.41 6.51 -28.83
C ALA A 40 -29.69 6.62 -27.47
N SER A 41 -30.46 6.61 -26.39
CA SER A 41 -29.97 6.84 -25.02
C SER A 41 -30.01 5.59 -24.12
N ASN A 42 -30.53 4.45 -24.59
CA ASN A 42 -30.64 3.25 -23.78
C ASN A 42 -30.43 1.95 -24.59
N ARG A 43 -30.12 0.85 -23.89
CA ARG A 43 -29.81 -0.45 -24.49
C ARG A 43 -30.94 -1.01 -25.35
N ALA A 44 -32.20 -0.77 -24.96
CA ALA A 44 -33.36 -1.34 -25.65
C ALA A 44 -33.53 -0.70 -27.03
N HIS A 45 -33.35 0.62 -27.13
CA HIS A 45 -33.37 1.34 -28.40
C HIS A 45 -32.24 0.87 -29.32
N LEU A 46 -31.02 0.68 -28.81
CA LEU A 46 -29.91 0.18 -29.63
C LEU A 46 -30.16 -1.24 -30.16
N LYS A 47 -30.77 -2.13 -29.37
CA LYS A 47 -31.15 -3.48 -29.81
C LYS A 47 -32.25 -3.44 -30.88
N GLN A 48 -33.25 -2.57 -30.72
CA GLN A 48 -34.28 -2.34 -31.73
C GLN A 48 -33.70 -1.80 -33.03
N ILE A 49 -32.78 -0.83 -32.96
CA ILE A 49 -32.08 -0.30 -34.13
C ILE A 49 -31.26 -1.40 -34.82
N HIS A 50 -30.60 -2.28 -34.07
CA HIS A 50 -29.90 -3.43 -34.65
C HIS A 50 -30.86 -4.35 -35.43
N ALA A 51 -32.00 -4.70 -34.83
CA ALA A 51 -33.02 -5.53 -35.50
C ALA A 51 -33.56 -4.87 -36.78
N LEU A 52 -33.77 -3.54 -36.77
CA LEU A 52 -34.16 -2.77 -37.95
C LEU A 52 -33.07 -2.75 -39.02
N LEU A 53 -31.79 -2.66 -38.65
CA LEU A 53 -30.67 -2.73 -39.60
C LEU A 53 -30.58 -4.10 -40.29
N LEU A 54 -30.86 -5.19 -39.56
CA LEU A 54 -30.90 -6.55 -40.10
C LEU A 54 -32.06 -6.74 -41.07
N THR A 55 -33.27 -6.31 -40.69
CA THR A 55 -34.49 -6.47 -41.51
C THR A 55 -34.51 -5.59 -42.75
N THR A 56 -33.83 -4.44 -42.73
CA THR A 56 -33.70 -3.54 -43.90
C THR A 56 -32.54 -3.91 -44.85
N GLY A 57 -31.72 -4.92 -44.50
CA GLY A 57 -30.56 -5.33 -45.29
C GLY A 57 -29.41 -4.31 -45.33
N LEU A 58 -29.49 -3.24 -44.54
CA LEU A 58 -28.45 -2.22 -44.43
C LEU A 58 -27.30 -2.63 -43.50
N SER A 59 -27.43 -3.75 -42.78
CA SER A 59 -26.40 -4.35 -41.93
C SER A 59 -25.10 -4.68 -42.67
N HIS A 60 -25.15 -5.00 -43.97
CA HIS A 60 -23.94 -5.23 -44.78
C HIS A 60 -23.01 -4.00 -44.87
N LYS A 61 -23.49 -2.81 -44.49
CA LYS A 61 -22.69 -1.57 -44.49
C LYS A 61 -22.01 -1.36 -43.15
N ASN A 62 -20.73 -1.74 -43.07
CA ASN A 62 -19.88 -1.67 -41.87
C ASN A 62 -19.93 -0.35 -41.08
N SER A 63 -20.18 0.80 -41.73
CA SER A 63 -20.24 2.10 -41.04
C SER A 63 -21.40 2.24 -40.04
N LEU A 64 -22.57 1.64 -40.31
CA LEU A 64 -23.71 1.71 -39.40
C LEU A 64 -23.54 0.75 -38.21
N LEU A 65 -23.01 -0.45 -38.47
CA LEU A 65 -22.65 -1.38 -37.40
C LEU A 65 -21.53 -0.83 -36.51
N THR A 66 -20.56 -0.12 -37.09
CA THR A 66 -19.53 0.59 -36.30
C THR A 66 -20.13 1.67 -35.42
N GLN A 67 -21.08 2.48 -35.92
CA GLN A 67 -21.76 3.49 -35.10
C GLN A 67 -22.57 2.86 -33.97
N LEU A 68 -23.35 1.82 -34.27
CA LEU A 68 -24.10 1.05 -33.27
C LEU A 68 -23.16 0.48 -32.20
N PHE A 69 -22.04 -0.13 -32.62
CA PHE A 69 -21.03 -0.68 -31.72
C PHE A 69 -20.46 0.39 -30.78
N LEU A 70 -20.08 1.56 -31.31
CA LEU A 70 -19.59 2.66 -30.49
C LEU A 70 -20.65 3.15 -29.49
N SER A 71 -21.92 3.26 -29.90
CA SER A 71 -23.01 3.60 -28.99
C SER A 71 -23.22 2.55 -27.89
N LEU A 72 -23.05 1.25 -28.18
CA LEU A 72 -23.16 0.19 -27.18
C LEU A 72 -22.05 0.25 -26.12
N ILE A 73 -20.82 0.56 -26.53
CA ILE A 73 -19.68 0.76 -25.62
C ILE A 73 -19.92 1.96 -24.69
N SER A 74 -20.57 3.01 -25.17
CA SER A 74 -20.94 4.17 -24.34
C SER A 74 -22.04 3.88 -23.31
N ILE A 75 -22.87 2.83 -23.50
CA ILE A 75 -23.98 2.43 -22.60
C ILE A 75 -23.64 1.12 -21.87
N PRO A 76 -22.38 0.96 -21.43
CA PRO A 76 -21.64 -0.28 -21.10
C PRO A 76 -22.31 -1.68 -21.33
N ASP A 77 -23.03 -1.92 -22.44
CA ASP A 77 -23.59 -3.26 -22.78
C ASP A 77 -22.53 -4.07 -23.54
N MET A 78 -21.50 -4.47 -22.79
CA MET A 78 -20.29 -5.12 -23.31
C MET A 78 -20.55 -6.49 -23.92
N ALA A 79 -21.54 -7.22 -23.38
CA ALA A 79 -21.93 -8.54 -23.89
C ALA A 79 -22.57 -8.43 -25.28
N TYR A 80 -23.47 -7.45 -25.48
CA TYR A 80 -24.09 -7.25 -26.79
C TYR A 80 -23.11 -6.65 -27.80
N ALA A 81 -22.23 -5.74 -27.36
CA ALA A 81 -21.15 -5.23 -28.21
C ALA A 81 -20.20 -6.36 -28.68
N ARG A 82 -19.91 -7.35 -27.81
CA ARG A 82 -19.13 -8.54 -28.17
C ARG A 82 -19.83 -9.37 -29.25
N HIS A 83 -21.10 -9.70 -29.06
CA HIS A 83 -21.89 -10.44 -30.05
C HIS A 83 -21.91 -9.72 -31.41
N LEU A 84 -22.13 -8.41 -31.39
CA LEU A 84 -22.12 -7.61 -32.62
C LEU A 84 -20.77 -7.67 -33.34
N LEU A 85 -19.65 -7.66 -32.60
CA LEU A 85 -18.30 -7.78 -33.18
C LEU A 85 -18.09 -9.15 -33.83
N ASP A 86 -18.60 -10.22 -33.21
CA ASP A 86 -18.46 -11.59 -33.71
C ASP A 86 -19.29 -11.83 -34.98
N ASP A 87 -20.44 -11.17 -35.12
CA ASP A 87 -21.28 -11.22 -36.32
C ASP A 87 -20.69 -10.44 -37.51
N MET A 88 -19.75 -9.52 -37.27
CA MET A 88 -19.17 -8.70 -38.34
C MET A 88 -18.24 -9.53 -39.22
N HIS A 89 -18.39 -9.44 -40.53
CA HIS A 89 -17.42 -10.02 -41.46
C HIS A 89 -16.13 -9.18 -41.48
N LYS A 90 -15.03 -9.73 -40.98
CA LYS A 90 -13.69 -9.10 -40.91
C LYS A 90 -13.71 -7.71 -40.22
N PRO A 91 -14.03 -7.64 -38.92
CA PRO A 91 -14.05 -6.38 -38.18
C PRO A 91 -12.67 -5.70 -38.18
N ARG A 92 -12.67 -4.37 -38.30
CA ARG A 92 -11.43 -3.55 -38.28
C ARG A 92 -10.75 -3.65 -36.92
N VAL A 93 -9.41 -3.61 -36.92
CA VAL A 93 -8.56 -3.61 -35.70
C VAL A 93 -9.04 -2.59 -34.66
N PHE A 94 -9.45 -1.40 -35.11
CA PHE A 94 -10.01 -0.35 -34.25
C PHE A 94 -11.19 -0.81 -33.38
N LEU A 95 -12.08 -1.67 -33.88
CA LEU A 95 -13.25 -2.16 -33.13
C LEU A 95 -12.82 -3.12 -32.02
N TRP A 96 -11.86 -4.00 -32.30
CA TRP A 96 -11.23 -4.84 -31.28
C TRP A 96 -10.59 -3.99 -30.18
N ASN A 97 -9.75 -3.03 -30.57
CA ASN A 97 -9.07 -2.13 -29.62
C ASN A 97 -10.06 -1.35 -28.76
N THR A 98 -11.19 -0.94 -29.33
CA THR A 98 -12.24 -0.22 -28.59
C THR A 98 -12.91 -1.10 -27.54
N LEU A 99 -13.22 -2.36 -27.86
CA LEU A 99 -13.84 -3.28 -26.89
C LEU A 99 -12.84 -3.78 -25.85
N ILE A 100 -11.59 -4.06 -26.22
CA ILE A 100 -10.50 -4.39 -25.27
C ILE A 100 -10.32 -3.23 -24.29
N ARG A 101 -10.23 -1.99 -24.78
CA ARG A 101 -10.16 -0.78 -23.95
C ARG A 101 -11.34 -0.67 -23.00
N ALA A 102 -12.54 -0.92 -23.49
CA ALA A 102 -13.73 -0.82 -22.66
C ALA A 102 -13.74 -1.90 -21.56
N TYR A 103 -13.38 -3.15 -21.85
CA TYR A 103 -13.23 -4.19 -20.82
C TYR A 103 -12.18 -3.84 -19.77
N ALA A 104 -11.03 -3.32 -20.20
CA ALA A 104 -9.96 -2.88 -19.31
C ALA A 104 -10.35 -1.66 -18.44
N ARG A 105 -11.33 -0.85 -18.86
CA ARG A 105 -11.85 0.29 -18.08
C ARG A 105 -12.99 -0.09 -17.15
N THR A 106 -13.80 -1.08 -17.48
CA THR A 106 -14.93 -1.53 -16.67
C THR A 106 -14.53 -2.58 -15.62
N ASN A 107 -13.25 -2.65 -15.25
CA ASN A 107 -12.69 -3.60 -14.28
C ASN A 107 -12.97 -5.08 -14.62
N LEU A 108 -12.96 -5.43 -15.91
CA LEU A 108 -13.09 -6.79 -16.41
C LEU A 108 -11.81 -7.20 -17.18
N PRO A 109 -10.64 -7.21 -16.52
CA PRO A 109 -9.37 -7.40 -17.20
C PRO A 109 -9.25 -8.79 -17.86
N GLY A 110 -9.83 -9.84 -17.26
CA GLY A 110 -9.87 -11.18 -17.85
C GLY A 110 -10.57 -11.21 -19.22
N ASN A 111 -11.67 -10.49 -19.39
CA ASN A 111 -12.37 -10.37 -20.67
C ASN A 111 -11.54 -9.63 -21.71
N ALA A 112 -10.76 -8.62 -21.31
CA ALA A 112 -9.85 -7.91 -22.20
C ALA A 112 -8.76 -8.85 -22.73
N ILE A 113 -8.18 -9.70 -21.87
CA ILE A 113 -7.19 -10.72 -22.26
C ILE A 113 -7.80 -11.78 -23.17
N ALA A 114 -8.99 -12.29 -22.85
CA ALA A 114 -9.70 -13.27 -23.67
C ALA A 114 -9.98 -12.72 -25.08
N LEU A 115 -10.45 -11.47 -25.16
CA LEU A 115 -10.73 -10.82 -26.44
C LEU A 115 -9.46 -10.58 -27.27
N TYR A 116 -8.35 -10.20 -26.64
CA TYR A 116 -7.05 -10.11 -27.30
C TYR A 116 -6.58 -11.46 -27.84
N HIS A 117 -6.80 -12.53 -27.08
CA HIS A 117 -6.48 -13.89 -27.54
C HIS A 117 -7.31 -14.28 -28.77
N ASP A 118 -8.62 -14.00 -28.77
CA ASP A 118 -9.50 -14.24 -29.92
C ASP A 118 -9.08 -13.43 -31.15
N MET A 119 -8.77 -12.15 -30.98
CA MET A 119 -8.23 -11.28 -32.05
C MET A 119 -7.03 -11.95 -32.74
N ARG A 120 -6.09 -12.50 -31.96
CA ARG A 120 -4.91 -13.19 -32.48
C ARG A 120 -5.24 -14.52 -33.15
N ARG A 121 -6.15 -15.33 -32.58
CA ARG A 121 -6.57 -16.62 -33.17
C ARG A 121 -7.22 -16.43 -34.54
N LEU A 122 -7.93 -15.32 -34.73
CA LEU A 122 -8.56 -14.96 -36.01
C LEU A 122 -7.59 -14.28 -36.99
N GLY A 123 -6.30 -14.20 -36.66
CA GLY A 123 -5.28 -13.60 -37.53
C GLY A 123 -5.35 -12.07 -37.60
N VAL A 124 -6.11 -11.41 -36.74
CA VAL A 124 -6.16 -9.95 -36.67
C VAL A 124 -4.90 -9.45 -35.94
N ARG A 125 -4.06 -8.69 -36.64
CA ARG A 125 -2.77 -8.22 -36.11
C ARG A 125 -2.96 -7.13 -35.04
N PRO A 126 -2.49 -7.34 -33.79
CA PRO A 126 -2.44 -6.29 -32.78
C PRO A 126 -1.51 -5.13 -33.19
N ASP A 127 -1.85 -3.92 -32.76
CA ASP A 127 -1.09 -2.69 -33.01
C ASP A 127 -0.76 -1.95 -31.69
N ASN A 128 -0.14 -0.77 -31.82
CA ASN A 128 0.23 0.08 -30.68
C ASN A 128 -0.98 0.63 -29.90
N PHE A 129 -2.20 0.52 -30.43
CA PHE A 129 -3.43 0.85 -29.70
C PHE A 129 -4.07 -0.38 -29.02
N THR A 130 -3.63 -1.60 -29.35
CA THR A 130 -4.05 -2.83 -28.66
C THR A 130 -3.31 -3.01 -27.35
N PHE A 131 -1.97 -3.01 -27.40
CA PHE A 131 -1.13 -3.41 -26.27
C PHE A 131 -1.31 -2.60 -24.99
N PRO A 132 -1.54 -1.28 -25.01
CA PRO A 132 -1.72 -0.53 -23.78
C PRO A 132 -2.87 -1.08 -22.91
N PHE A 133 -3.98 -1.47 -23.51
CA PHE A 133 -5.12 -1.99 -22.74
C PHE A 133 -4.94 -3.45 -22.31
N VAL A 134 -4.17 -4.23 -23.07
CA VAL A 134 -3.82 -5.61 -22.69
C VAL A 134 -2.83 -5.60 -21.53
N LEU A 135 -1.83 -4.73 -21.57
CA LEU A 135 -0.85 -4.54 -20.50
C LEU A 135 -1.51 -4.03 -19.22
N LYS A 136 -2.41 -3.04 -19.34
CA LYS A 136 -3.27 -2.60 -18.24
C LYS A 136 -4.02 -3.78 -17.61
N ALA A 137 -4.65 -4.61 -18.43
CA ALA A 137 -5.38 -5.78 -17.94
C ALA A 137 -4.46 -6.79 -17.24
N CYS A 138 -3.22 -7.00 -17.72
CA CYS A 138 -2.24 -7.83 -17.02
C CYS A 138 -1.89 -7.25 -15.64
N ALA A 139 -1.68 -5.93 -15.58
CA ALA A 139 -1.37 -5.23 -14.35
C ALA A 139 -2.53 -5.30 -13.35
N ASP A 140 -3.77 -5.18 -13.81
CA ASP A 140 -4.97 -5.25 -12.97
C ASP A 140 -5.30 -6.71 -12.54
N LEU A 141 -4.79 -7.73 -13.24
CA LEU A 141 -4.85 -9.15 -12.83
C LEU A 141 -3.75 -9.57 -11.85
N LEU A 142 -2.72 -8.73 -11.65
CA LEU A 142 -1.55 -9.01 -10.82
C LEU A 142 -0.78 -10.30 -11.22
N ASP A 143 -0.86 -10.71 -12.49
CA ASP A 143 -0.17 -11.89 -13.02
C ASP A 143 1.12 -11.49 -13.76
N VAL A 144 2.26 -11.67 -13.09
CA VAL A 144 3.58 -11.33 -13.62
C VAL A 144 3.98 -12.20 -14.83
N TRP A 145 3.60 -13.47 -14.85
CA TRP A 145 3.93 -14.39 -15.93
C TRP A 145 3.18 -14.03 -17.20
N LEU A 146 1.88 -13.70 -17.06
CA LEU A 146 1.09 -13.17 -18.15
C LEU A 146 1.68 -11.86 -18.69
N GLY A 147 2.05 -10.93 -17.80
CA GLY A 147 2.70 -9.67 -18.16
C GLY A 147 3.98 -9.88 -18.98
N MET A 148 4.85 -10.81 -18.56
CA MET A 148 6.08 -11.16 -19.29
C MET A 148 5.80 -11.81 -20.66
N ALA A 149 4.78 -12.66 -20.75
CA ALA A 149 4.35 -13.26 -22.01
C ALA A 149 3.85 -12.19 -23.00
N ILE A 150 3.04 -11.23 -22.53
CA ILE A 150 2.56 -10.11 -23.35
C ILE A 150 3.72 -9.18 -23.76
N HIS A 151 4.67 -8.89 -22.86
CA HIS A 151 5.86 -8.11 -23.21
C HIS A 151 6.69 -8.80 -24.32
N SER A 152 6.88 -10.11 -24.24
CA SER A 152 7.54 -10.89 -25.31
C SER A 152 6.82 -10.74 -26.66
N LEU A 153 5.48 -10.65 -26.65
CA LEU A 153 4.70 -10.38 -27.85
C LEU A 153 4.91 -8.94 -28.34
N VAL A 154 4.94 -7.94 -27.47
CA VAL A 154 5.26 -6.55 -27.85
C VAL A 154 6.58 -6.48 -28.63
N ILE A 155 7.61 -7.19 -28.16
CA ILE A 155 8.90 -7.31 -28.86
C ILE A 155 8.71 -7.96 -30.23
N LYS A 156 8.01 -9.09 -30.29
CA LYS A 156 7.73 -9.82 -31.54
C LYS A 156 6.98 -8.96 -32.58
N PHE A 157 6.06 -8.09 -32.14
CA PHE A 157 5.34 -7.17 -33.01
C PHE A 157 6.13 -5.89 -33.35
N ARG A 158 7.35 -5.74 -32.83
CA ARG A 158 8.25 -4.58 -33.03
C ARG A 158 7.67 -3.27 -32.47
N LEU A 159 6.95 -3.37 -31.36
CA LEU A 159 6.30 -2.23 -30.70
C LEU A 159 7.01 -1.81 -29.40
N VAL A 160 8.16 -2.42 -29.09
CA VAL A 160 8.91 -2.16 -27.84
C VAL A 160 9.46 -0.73 -27.74
N ASN A 161 9.57 -0.01 -28.86
CA ASN A 161 10.02 1.39 -28.92
C ASN A 161 8.87 2.38 -29.15
N ASP A 162 7.62 1.92 -29.20
CA ASP A 162 6.47 2.82 -29.26
C ASP A 162 6.27 3.47 -27.89
N ALA A 163 6.23 4.81 -27.85
CA ALA A 163 6.21 5.57 -26.59
C ALA A 163 5.01 5.20 -25.69
N ILE A 164 3.83 5.00 -26.27
CA ILE A 164 2.61 4.65 -25.51
C ILE A 164 2.75 3.25 -24.93
N VAL A 165 3.26 2.31 -25.73
CA VAL A 165 3.49 0.92 -25.29
C VAL A 165 4.59 0.85 -24.23
N GLN A 166 5.66 1.64 -24.34
CA GLN A 166 6.73 1.72 -23.33
C GLN A 166 6.22 2.24 -21.99
N THR A 167 5.45 3.34 -21.98
CA THR A 167 4.86 3.89 -20.76
C THR A 167 3.95 2.86 -20.09
N GLU A 168 3.11 2.15 -20.85
CA GLU A 168 2.23 1.14 -20.26
C GLU A 168 2.99 -0.11 -19.80
N LEU A 169 4.01 -0.57 -20.53
CA LEU A 169 4.88 -1.67 -20.09
C LEU A 169 5.53 -1.33 -18.74
N MET A 170 6.05 -0.11 -18.61
CA MET A 170 6.63 0.38 -17.37
C MET A 170 5.59 0.38 -16.24
N ILE A 171 4.38 0.91 -16.46
CA ILE A 171 3.27 0.91 -15.47
C ILE A 171 2.91 -0.53 -15.07
N MET A 172 2.87 -1.45 -16.02
CA MET A 172 2.54 -2.86 -15.78
C MET A 172 3.58 -3.51 -14.85
N TYR A 173 4.87 -3.40 -15.16
CA TYR A 173 5.92 -3.94 -14.29
C TYR A 173 5.95 -3.26 -12.92
N ALA A 174 5.75 -1.95 -12.88
CA ALA A 174 5.65 -1.16 -11.65
C ALA A 174 4.55 -1.69 -10.72
N LYS A 175 3.33 -1.86 -11.24
CA LYS A 175 2.17 -2.40 -10.49
C LYS A 175 2.38 -3.83 -9.99
N LEU A 176 3.18 -4.63 -10.70
CA LEU A 176 3.52 -6.00 -10.32
C LEU A 176 4.69 -6.09 -9.32
N GLY A 177 5.20 -4.95 -8.83
CA GLY A 177 6.34 -4.89 -7.91
C GLY A 177 7.70 -5.17 -8.56
N ALA A 178 7.75 -5.40 -9.87
CA ALA A 178 8.96 -5.58 -10.66
C ALA A 178 9.63 -4.23 -10.98
N CYS A 179 9.91 -3.45 -9.94
CA CYS A 179 10.42 -2.07 -10.03
C CYS A 179 11.69 -1.95 -10.86
N ASP A 180 12.62 -2.92 -10.77
CA ASP A 180 13.86 -2.88 -11.56
C ASP A 180 13.59 -3.00 -13.07
N SER A 181 12.59 -3.80 -13.47
CA SER A 181 12.16 -3.87 -14.87
C SER A 181 11.49 -2.58 -15.33
N ALA A 182 10.66 -1.97 -14.48
CA ALA A 182 10.05 -0.67 -14.77
C ALA A 182 11.12 0.44 -14.91
N GLU A 183 12.09 0.50 -13.98
CA GLU A 183 13.23 1.42 -14.03
C GLU A 183 14.03 1.24 -15.33
N ASN A 184 14.35 0.00 -15.72
CA ASN A 184 15.09 -0.27 -16.97
C ASN A 184 14.33 0.20 -18.22
N ILE A 185 13.02 -0.02 -18.28
CA ILE A 185 12.20 0.46 -19.39
C ILE A 185 12.21 1.99 -19.42
N PHE A 186 12.01 2.63 -18.27
CA PHE A 186 12.07 4.08 -18.16
C PHE A 186 13.40 4.64 -18.65
N GLU A 187 14.53 4.07 -18.25
CA GLU A 187 15.84 4.53 -18.73
C GLU A 187 16.01 4.34 -20.25
N SER A 188 15.43 3.29 -20.83
CA SER A 188 15.44 3.04 -22.27
C SER A 188 14.55 3.99 -23.09
N MET A 189 13.58 4.67 -22.45
CA MET A 189 12.72 5.64 -23.13
C MET A 189 13.54 6.85 -23.58
N SER A 190 13.27 7.33 -24.80
CA SER A 190 13.87 8.56 -25.32
C SER A 190 13.49 9.76 -24.45
N SER A 191 14.36 10.77 -24.34
CA SER A 191 14.10 11.94 -23.49
C SER A 191 12.78 12.65 -23.82
N GLY A 192 12.39 12.69 -25.10
CA GLY A 192 11.12 13.29 -25.54
C GLY A 192 9.88 12.44 -25.26
N SER A 193 10.02 11.16 -24.92
CA SER A 193 8.90 10.26 -24.58
C SER A 193 8.62 10.13 -23.08
N LYS A 194 9.50 10.68 -22.22
CA LYS A 194 9.33 10.67 -20.76
C LYS A 194 8.39 11.80 -20.33
N ASP A 195 7.10 11.61 -20.57
CA ASP A 195 6.07 12.56 -20.17
C ASP A 195 5.78 12.51 -18.66
N LEU A 196 4.99 13.46 -18.16
CA LEU A 196 4.61 13.57 -16.74
C LEU A 196 3.96 12.27 -16.22
N VAL A 197 3.21 11.56 -17.07
CA VAL A 197 2.57 10.29 -16.71
C VAL A 197 3.62 9.21 -16.41
N ALA A 198 4.66 9.09 -17.24
CA ALA A 198 5.74 8.14 -17.02
C ALA A 198 6.50 8.44 -15.70
N TRP A 199 6.84 9.71 -15.46
CA TRP A 199 7.48 10.12 -14.21
C TRP A 199 6.61 9.82 -12.98
N ASN A 200 5.34 10.24 -13.01
CA ASN A 200 4.40 10.03 -11.91
C ASN A 200 4.20 8.55 -11.60
N ALA A 201 4.02 7.72 -12.63
CA ALA A 201 3.82 6.29 -12.45
C ALA A 201 5.04 5.62 -11.79
N LEU A 202 6.26 5.94 -12.24
CA LEU A 202 7.46 5.33 -11.68
C LEU A 202 7.74 5.83 -10.26
N ILE A 203 7.62 7.14 -9.99
CA ILE A 203 7.79 7.69 -8.65
C ILE A 203 6.77 7.08 -7.69
N SER A 204 5.48 7.07 -8.05
CA SER A 204 4.40 6.51 -7.22
C SER A 204 4.63 5.03 -6.92
N SER A 205 5.01 4.26 -7.94
CA SER A 205 5.29 2.83 -7.79
C SER A 205 6.47 2.55 -6.89
N LEU A 206 7.57 3.31 -7.02
CA LEU A 206 8.73 3.16 -6.15
C LEU A 206 8.37 3.48 -4.70
N THR A 207 7.57 4.52 -4.46
CA THR A 207 7.06 4.85 -3.11
C THR A 207 6.21 3.71 -2.54
N GLN A 208 5.24 3.20 -3.31
CA GLN A 208 4.32 2.13 -2.87
C GLN A 208 5.02 0.79 -2.62
N ASN A 209 6.10 0.50 -3.36
CA ASN A 209 6.91 -0.72 -3.20
C ASN A 209 8.08 -0.56 -2.20
N GLY A 210 8.01 0.42 -1.28
CA GLY A 210 8.99 0.60 -0.21
C GLY A 210 10.36 1.13 -0.65
N ARG A 211 10.52 1.54 -1.92
CA ARG A 211 11.74 2.12 -2.49
C ARG A 211 11.72 3.66 -2.45
N ALA A 212 11.26 4.21 -1.34
CA ALA A 212 11.05 5.65 -1.12
C ALA A 212 12.28 6.53 -1.41
N ASP A 213 13.47 6.05 -1.08
CA ASP A 213 14.73 6.76 -1.34
C ASP A 213 15.04 6.89 -2.84
N LYS A 214 14.79 5.83 -3.63
CA LYS A 214 14.85 5.90 -5.10
C LYS A 214 13.77 6.83 -5.65
N ALA A 215 12.55 6.79 -5.12
CA ALA A 215 11.45 7.66 -5.54
C ALA A 215 11.82 9.14 -5.37
N LEU A 216 12.43 9.51 -4.23
CA LEU A 216 12.91 10.88 -4.01
C LEU A 216 14.03 11.27 -4.96
N ARG A 217 15.00 10.39 -5.25
CA ARG A 217 16.02 10.68 -6.27
C ARG A 217 15.41 10.90 -7.65
N LEU A 218 14.42 10.09 -8.03
CA LEU A 218 13.74 10.21 -9.30
C LEU A 218 12.92 11.52 -9.38
N PHE A 219 12.28 11.92 -8.27
CA PHE A 219 11.65 13.25 -8.14
C PHE A 219 12.65 14.38 -8.43
N HIS A 220 13.83 14.38 -7.80
CA HIS A 220 14.84 15.43 -8.05
C HIS A 220 15.35 15.41 -9.49
N ARG A 221 15.47 14.22 -10.11
CA ARG A 221 15.82 14.06 -11.54
C ARG A 221 14.75 14.63 -12.46
N MET A 222 13.47 14.42 -12.16
CA MET A 222 12.33 14.99 -12.89
C MET A 222 12.41 16.52 -12.90
N GLU A 223 12.66 17.11 -11.74
CA GLU A 223 12.76 18.57 -11.60
C GLU A 223 13.99 19.13 -12.31
N SER A 224 15.12 18.44 -12.22
CA SER A 224 16.35 18.79 -12.96
C SER A 224 16.17 18.70 -14.47
N ALA A 225 15.21 17.90 -14.94
CA ALA A 225 14.81 17.83 -16.35
C ALA A 225 13.82 18.94 -16.76
N GLY A 226 13.52 19.89 -15.87
CA GLY A 226 12.61 21.01 -16.13
C GLY A 226 11.13 20.67 -16.07
N MET A 227 10.77 19.48 -15.61
CA MET A 227 9.37 19.05 -15.47
C MET A 227 8.79 19.60 -14.16
N LYS A 228 7.64 20.30 -14.25
CA LYS A 228 6.94 20.80 -13.07
C LYS A 228 6.15 19.64 -12.41
N PRO A 229 6.31 19.40 -11.10
CA PRO A 229 5.53 18.40 -10.39
C PRO A 229 4.05 18.81 -10.30
N ASP A 230 3.16 17.83 -10.42
CA ASP A 230 1.73 17.97 -10.16
C ASP A 230 1.36 17.41 -8.77
N SER A 231 0.08 17.48 -8.41
CA SER A 231 -0.39 16.93 -7.13
C SER A 231 -0.06 15.44 -6.93
N ILE A 232 -0.04 14.62 -7.98
CA ILE A 232 0.32 13.19 -7.90
C ILE A 232 1.82 13.04 -7.61
N THR A 233 2.67 13.82 -8.29
CA THR A 233 4.11 13.84 -8.03
C THR A 233 4.39 14.23 -6.58
N LEU A 234 3.74 15.31 -6.10
CA LEU A 234 3.94 15.85 -4.76
C LEU A 234 3.50 14.86 -3.68
N VAL A 235 2.32 14.25 -3.81
CA VAL A 235 1.84 13.23 -2.87
C VAL A 235 2.85 12.08 -2.75
N SER A 236 3.41 11.62 -3.87
CA SER A 236 4.39 10.52 -3.88
C SER A 236 5.72 10.91 -3.22
N ALA A 237 6.22 12.13 -3.50
CA ALA A 237 7.44 12.65 -2.87
C ALA A 237 7.26 12.84 -1.36
N ILE A 238 6.15 13.45 -0.93
CA ILE A 238 5.82 13.66 0.48
C ILE A 238 5.67 12.32 1.22
N SER A 239 4.94 11.36 0.62
CA SER A 239 4.76 10.02 1.19
C SER A 239 6.09 9.26 1.32
N SER A 240 7.04 9.51 0.41
CA SER A 240 8.39 8.96 0.52
C SER A 240 9.16 9.54 1.70
N CYS A 241 9.03 10.85 1.97
CA CYS A 241 9.56 11.46 3.19
C CYS A 241 8.92 10.85 4.46
N ALA A 242 7.60 10.61 4.44
CA ALA A 242 6.87 9.97 5.55
C ALA A 242 7.38 8.54 5.83
N TYR A 243 7.65 7.77 4.77
CA TYR A 243 8.17 6.41 4.89
C TYR A 243 9.58 6.38 5.48
N LEU A 244 10.46 7.26 5.01
CA LEU A 244 11.85 7.35 5.48
C LEU A 244 12.00 8.08 6.82
N GLY A 245 10.98 8.80 7.27
CA GLY A 245 11.05 9.66 8.47
C GLY A 245 11.89 10.93 8.26
N CYS A 246 11.97 11.44 7.02
CA CYS A 246 12.77 12.62 6.67
C CYS A 246 11.97 13.92 6.86
N LEU A 247 11.91 14.41 8.10
CA LEU A 247 11.19 15.62 8.47
C LEU A 247 11.75 16.88 7.80
N GLU A 248 13.07 17.04 7.71
CA GLU A 248 13.66 18.26 7.12
C GLU A 248 13.35 18.36 5.64
N ARG A 249 13.52 17.25 4.90
CA ARG A 249 13.14 17.17 3.48
C ARG A 249 11.64 17.42 3.29
N GLY A 250 10.79 16.83 4.14
CA GLY A 250 9.35 17.06 4.13
C GLY A 250 8.96 18.52 4.39
N ARG A 251 9.62 19.19 5.35
CA ARG A 251 9.45 20.63 5.62
C ARG A 251 9.89 21.51 4.44
N ARG A 252 10.99 21.17 3.78
CA ARG A 252 11.45 21.89 2.57
C ARG A 252 10.41 21.76 1.45
N LEU A 253 9.88 20.57 1.20
CA LEU A 253 8.80 20.35 0.23
C LEU A 253 7.54 21.14 0.59
N HIS A 254 7.08 21.10 1.85
CA HIS A 254 5.91 21.85 2.29
C HIS A 254 6.09 23.37 2.10
N ARG A 255 7.25 23.92 2.48
CA ARG A 255 7.56 25.34 2.27
C ARG A 255 7.49 25.70 0.79
N ARG A 256 8.11 24.88 -0.05
CA ARG A 256 8.13 25.10 -1.50
C ARG A 256 6.73 25.05 -2.12
N ILE A 257 5.87 24.12 -1.70
CA ILE A 257 4.48 24.06 -2.14
C ILE A 257 3.75 25.39 -1.85
N LYS A 258 3.99 25.97 -0.67
CA LYS A 258 3.42 27.27 -0.27
C LYS A 258 4.02 28.45 -1.07
N GLU A 259 5.33 28.50 -1.24
CA GLU A 259 6.05 29.62 -1.88
C GLU A 259 5.89 29.67 -3.40
N GLU A 260 5.94 28.50 -4.07
CA GLU A 260 5.85 28.41 -5.54
C GLU A 260 4.41 28.28 -6.05
N MET A 261 3.41 28.40 -5.16
CA MET A 261 1.99 28.20 -5.46
C MET A 261 1.76 26.92 -6.27
N LEU A 262 2.42 25.83 -5.86
CA LEU A 262 2.22 24.53 -6.49
C LEU A 262 0.78 24.06 -6.24
N GLU A 263 0.32 23.10 -7.03
CA GLU A 263 -1.04 22.56 -6.91
C GLU A 263 -1.26 21.96 -5.51
N SER A 264 -1.86 22.74 -4.62
CA SER A 264 -2.22 22.34 -3.26
C SER A 264 -3.72 22.03 -3.23
N ASN A 265 -4.04 20.81 -2.80
CA ASN A 265 -5.40 20.34 -2.62
C ASN A 265 -5.46 19.43 -1.39
N VAL A 266 -6.66 18.98 -1.02
CA VAL A 266 -6.87 18.13 0.16
C VAL A 266 -6.01 16.86 0.14
N PHE A 267 -5.65 16.32 -1.03
CA PHE A 267 -4.78 15.14 -1.14
C PHE A 267 -3.32 15.47 -0.76
N VAL A 268 -2.80 16.61 -1.23
CA VAL A 268 -1.45 17.08 -0.86
C VAL A 268 -1.40 17.46 0.62
N GLU A 269 -2.43 18.14 1.14
CA GLU A 269 -2.54 18.48 2.56
C GLU A 269 -2.60 17.24 3.45
N ASN A 270 -3.39 16.22 3.05
CA ASN A 270 -3.42 14.93 3.74
C ASN A 270 -2.06 14.21 3.70
N ALA A 271 -1.36 14.22 2.57
CA ALA A 271 -0.01 13.64 2.49
C ALA A 271 0.97 14.37 3.43
N LEU A 272 0.87 15.70 3.54
CA LEU A 272 1.67 16.49 4.47
C LEU A 272 1.34 16.16 5.93
N LEU A 273 0.05 16.01 6.29
CA LEU A 273 -0.36 15.57 7.62
C LEU A 273 0.26 14.20 7.97
N ASP A 274 0.14 13.23 7.07
CA ASP A 274 0.69 11.89 7.25
C ASP A 274 2.21 11.93 7.39
N MET A 275 2.89 12.75 6.60
CA MET A 275 4.33 12.95 6.69
C MET A 275 4.74 13.53 8.04
N TYR A 276 4.10 14.59 8.52
CA TYR A 276 4.42 15.15 9.83
C TYR A 276 4.17 14.14 10.97
N ALA A 277 3.05 13.42 10.92
CA ALA A 277 2.73 12.38 11.90
C ALA A 277 3.74 11.23 11.90
N LYS A 278 4.11 10.71 10.72
CA LYS A 278 5.10 9.62 10.53
C LYS A 278 6.56 10.06 10.67
N CYS A 279 6.80 11.35 10.87
CA CYS A 279 8.07 11.94 11.28
C CYS A 279 8.10 12.34 12.77
N GLY A 280 7.03 12.04 13.52
CA GLY A 280 6.91 12.33 14.96
C GLY A 280 6.70 13.81 15.29
N SER A 281 6.31 14.63 14.31
CA SER A 281 6.09 16.08 14.46
C SER A 281 4.60 16.41 14.54
N MET A 282 3.94 15.91 15.59
CA MET A 282 2.49 16.08 15.76
C MET A 282 2.06 17.54 15.96
N GLU A 283 2.94 18.41 16.44
CA GLU A 283 2.66 19.85 16.58
C GLU A 283 2.41 20.50 15.20
N GLU A 284 3.30 20.26 14.23
CA GLU A 284 3.09 20.78 12.86
C GLU A 284 1.93 20.10 12.14
N ALA A 285 1.71 18.80 12.37
CA ALA A 285 0.53 18.11 11.85
C ALA A 285 -0.76 18.77 12.38
N SER A 286 -0.82 19.05 13.67
CA SER A 286 -1.98 19.69 14.33
C SER A 286 -2.21 21.11 13.82
N LYS A 287 -1.12 21.88 13.65
CA LYS A 287 -1.18 23.23 13.07
C LYS A 287 -1.73 23.20 11.64
N LEU A 288 -1.18 22.34 10.78
CA LEU A 288 -1.65 22.20 9.41
C LEU A 288 -3.12 21.76 9.37
N PHE A 289 -3.51 20.80 10.20
CA PHE A 289 -4.91 20.36 10.30
C PHE A 289 -5.83 21.53 10.70
N GLY A 290 -5.41 22.39 11.61
CA GLY A 290 -6.14 23.62 11.96
C GLY A 290 -6.30 24.59 10.78
N GLU A 291 -5.25 24.75 9.97
CA GLU A 291 -5.21 25.66 8.81
C GLU A 291 -6.05 25.15 7.60
N MET A 292 -6.30 23.85 7.49
CA MET A 292 -7.04 23.25 6.37
C MET A 292 -8.47 23.79 6.26
N GLN A 293 -8.81 24.34 5.09
CA GLN A 293 -10.14 24.87 4.77
C GLN A 293 -11.18 23.75 4.60
N GLN A 294 -10.77 22.62 4.02
CA GLN A 294 -11.62 21.45 3.84
C GLN A 294 -10.96 20.24 4.49
N LYS A 295 -11.65 19.62 5.45
CA LYS A 295 -11.20 18.40 6.12
C LYS A 295 -12.01 17.23 5.59
N SER A 296 -11.32 16.24 5.06
CA SER A 296 -11.92 14.99 4.62
C SER A 296 -11.89 13.96 5.75
N ILE A 297 -12.68 12.89 5.65
CA ILE A 297 -12.59 11.73 6.54
C ILE A 297 -11.15 11.17 6.65
N VAL A 298 -10.37 11.29 5.57
CA VAL A 298 -8.96 10.90 5.52
C VAL A 298 -8.12 11.82 6.41
N SER A 299 -8.36 13.13 6.38
CA SER A 299 -7.67 14.12 7.23
C SER A 299 -7.85 13.80 8.72
N TRP A 300 -9.08 13.49 9.13
CA TRP A 300 -9.40 13.08 10.50
C TRP A 300 -8.72 11.76 10.89
N SER A 301 -8.82 10.75 10.01
CA SER A 301 -8.25 9.43 10.27
C SER A 301 -6.73 9.47 10.40
N ILE A 302 -6.05 10.28 9.57
CA ILE A 302 -4.58 10.50 9.66
C ILE A 302 -4.21 11.11 11.00
N MET A 303 -4.95 12.12 11.48
CA MET A 303 -4.64 12.77 12.76
C MET A 303 -4.90 11.87 13.96
N ILE A 304 -6.04 11.14 13.97
CA ILE A 304 -6.36 10.18 15.03
C ILE A 304 -5.30 9.07 15.07
N GLY A 305 -4.97 8.48 13.92
CA GLY A 305 -3.92 7.46 13.81
C GLY A 305 -2.54 8.00 14.17
N GLY A 306 -2.24 9.23 13.78
CA GLY A 306 -1.01 9.94 14.11
C GLY A 306 -0.80 10.09 15.61
N TYR A 307 -1.81 10.55 16.35
CA TYR A 307 -1.74 10.59 17.82
C TYR A 307 -1.61 9.19 18.44
N ALA A 308 -2.35 8.20 17.91
CA ALA A 308 -2.30 6.81 18.39
C ALA A 308 -0.89 6.20 18.30
N VAL A 309 -0.23 6.31 17.14
CA VAL A 309 1.14 5.79 16.95
C VAL A 309 2.18 6.64 17.68
N ASN A 310 1.88 7.90 18.00
CA ASN A 310 2.75 8.76 18.79
C ASN A 310 2.59 8.61 20.32
N GLY A 311 1.72 7.70 20.78
CA GLY A 311 1.51 7.41 22.19
C GLY A 311 0.60 8.41 22.92
N ASP A 312 -0.16 9.22 22.19
CA ASP A 312 -1.15 10.16 22.75
C ASP A 312 -2.57 9.66 22.48
N SER A 313 -2.93 8.54 23.10
CA SER A 313 -4.26 7.92 22.94
C SER A 313 -5.38 8.86 23.38
N GLN A 314 -5.14 9.69 24.40
CA GLN A 314 -6.12 10.64 24.89
C GLN A 314 -6.50 11.66 23.81
N ARG A 315 -5.53 12.30 23.14
CA ARG A 315 -5.84 13.22 22.04
C ARG A 315 -6.44 12.50 20.84
N ALA A 316 -6.04 11.26 20.56
CA ALA A 316 -6.65 10.46 19.49
C ALA A 316 -8.15 10.25 19.74
N LEU A 317 -8.53 9.81 20.95
CA LEU A 317 -9.93 9.59 21.33
C LEU A 317 -10.73 10.90 21.41
N SER A 318 -10.16 11.97 21.98
CA SER A 318 -10.81 13.28 22.00
C SER A 318 -11.07 13.82 20.59
N LEU A 319 -10.14 13.60 19.64
CA LEU A 319 -10.32 14.01 18.25
C LEU A 319 -11.37 13.17 17.53
N PHE A 320 -11.48 11.87 17.86
CA PHE A 320 -12.54 11.01 17.37
C PHE A 320 -13.92 11.47 17.85
N SER A 321 -14.09 11.79 19.14
CA SER A 321 -15.35 12.36 19.63
C SER A 321 -15.69 13.66 18.90
N ARG A 322 -14.72 14.57 18.73
CA ARG A 322 -14.93 15.82 18.00
C ARG A 322 -15.34 15.60 16.54
N MET A 323 -14.75 14.61 15.86
CA MET A 323 -15.13 14.22 14.50
C MET A 323 -16.62 13.84 14.42
N GLN A 324 -17.11 13.08 15.41
CA GLN A 324 -18.51 12.68 15.49
C GLN A 324 -19.43 13.85 15.81
N ASP A 325 -19.02 14.74 16.72
CA ASP A 325 -19.77 15.96 17.08
C ASP A 325 -19.91 16.92 15.88
N GLU A 326 -18.90 16.97 15.01
CA GLU A 326 -18.93 17.72 13.74
C GLU A 326 -19.72 16.98 12.63
N GLY A 327 -20.35 15.85 12.93
CA GLY A 327 -21.20 15.09 12.01
C GLY A 327 -20.45 14.28 10.96
N VAL A 328 -19.13 14.14 11.08
CA VAL A 328 -18.30 13.37 10.15
C VAL A 328 -18.38 11.89 10.51
N GLN A 329 -18.98 11.09 9.63
CA GLN A 329 -19.17 9.66 9.86
C GLN A 329 -17.83 8.90 9.81
N PRO A 330 -17.45 8.17 10.87
CA PRO A 330 -16.27 7.31 10.85
C PRO A 330 -16.36 6.19 9.80
N ASN A 331 -15.24 5.84 9.19
CA ASN A 331 -15.12 4.67 8.33
C ASN A 331 -14.22 3.61 8.97
N HIS A 332 -13.99 2.51 8.26
CA HIS A 332 -13.11 1.43 8.70
C HIS A 332 -11.69 1.93 9.07
N VAL A 333 -11.10 2.84 8.29
CA VAL A 333 -9.77 3.41 8.61
C VAL A 333 -9.80 4.23 9.91
N THR A 334 -10.88 5.00 10.13
CA THR A 334 -11.06 5.76 11.37
C THR A 334 -11.15 4.83 12.59
N TYR A 335 -11.95 3.78 12.52
CA TYR A 335 -12.09 2.80 13.61
C TYR A 335 -10.78 2.05 13.86
N LEU A 336 -10.04 1.67 12.81
CA LEU A 336 -8.72 1.06 12.96
C LEU A 336 -7.76 1.97 13.74
N ALA A 337 -7.76 3.28 13.46
CA ALA A 337 -6.95 4.25 14.18
C ALA A 337 -7.34 4.38 15.67
N VAL A 338 -8.64 4.38 15.96
CA VAL A 338 -9.17 4.39 17.34
C VAL A 338 -8.79 3.11 18.09
N LEU A 339 -8.98 1.94 17.49
CA LEU A 339 -8.60 0.66 18.08
C LEU A 339 -7.09 0.57 18.31
N SER A 340 -6.28 1.13 17.41
CA SER A 340 -4.82 1.22 17.60
C SER A 340 -4.46 2.12 18.78
N ALA A 341 -5.19 3.23 18.98
CA ALA A 341 -5.01 4.09 20.15
C ALA A 341 -5.33 3.33 21.45
N CYS A 342 -6.41 2.55 21.46
CA CYS A 342 -6.75 1.68 22.58
C CYS A 342 -5.67 0.61 22.81
N SER A 343 -5.22 -0.07 21.74
CA SER A 343 -4.16 -1.10 21.82
C SER A 343 -2.87 -0.55 22.40
N HIS A 344 -2.41 0.63 21.96
CA HIS A 344 -1.16 1.23 22.45
C HIS A 344 -1.24 1.78 23.87
N ALA A 345 -2.45 1.93 24.43
CA ALA A 345 -2.69 2.44 25.77
C ALA A 345 -3.27 1.39 26.74
N GLY A 346 -3.54 0.17 26.27
CA GLY A 346 -4.12 -0.91 27.08
C GLY A 346 -5.58 -0.67 27.46
N LEU A 347 -6.31 0.14 26.69
CA LEU A 347 -7.71 0.52 26.96
C LEU A 347 -8.67 -0.57 26.45
N VAL A 348 -8.68 -1.72 27.13
CA VAL A 348 -9.45 -2.91 26.71
C VAL A 348 -10.96 -2.63 26.68
N GLY A 349 -11.48 -1.91 27.68
CA GLY A 349 -12.91 -1.61 27.78
C GLY A 349 -13.40 -0.74 26.63
N GLU A 350 -12.72 0.39 26.40
CA GLU A 350 -13.00 1.31 25.30
C GLU A 350 -12.80 0.64 23.94
N GLY A 351 -11.75 -0.17 23.78
CA GLY A 351 -11.51 -0.93 22.55
C GLY A 351 -12.68 -1.85 22.20
N LYS A 352 -13.20 -2.61 23.18
CA LYS A 352 -14.39 -3.46 23.00
C LYS A 352 -15.63 -2.64 22.68
N GLU A 353 -15.83 -1.52 23.36
CA GLU A 353 -16.96 -0.61 23.10
C GLU A 353 -16.94 -0.11 21.66
N TYR A 354 -15.81 0.45 21.19
CA TYR A 354 -15.69 0.96 19.82
C TYR A 354 -15.80 -0.16 18.78
N PHE A 355 -15.20 -1.33 19.04
CA PHE A 355 -15.32 -2.48 18.16
C PHE A 355 -16.79 -2.92 17.99
N SER A 356 -17.57 -2.93 19.07
CA SER A 356 -19.00 -3.30 19.02
C SER A 356 -19.88 -2.34 18.22
N ARG A 357 -19.43 -1.09 18.03
CA ARG A 357 -20.14 -0.09 17.22
C ARG A 357 -19.94 -0.27 15.71
N MET A 358 -19.01 -1.13 15.30
CA MET A 358 -18.71 -1.38 13.90
C MET A 358 -19.73 -2.33 13.27
N LEU A 359 -20.27 -1.94 12.11
CA LEU A 359 -21.23 -2.78 11.37
C LEU A 359 -20.56 -3.93 10.58
N ASP A 360 -19.35 -3.68 10.06
CA ASP A 360 -18.64 -4.61 9.16
C ASP A 360 -17.12 -4.58 9.45
N PRO A 361 -16.68 -5.19 10.58
CA PRO A 361 -15.26 -5.24 10.93
C PRO A 361 -14.46 -6.04 9.91
N LYS A 362 -13.37 -5.45 9.40
CA LYS A 362 -12.36 -6.08 8.53
C LYS A 362 -11.26 -6.79 9.33
N VAL A 363 -10.48 -7.64 8.65
CA VAL A 363 -9.42 -8.46 9.25
C VAL A 363 -8.45 -7.63 10.09
N GLU A 364 -8.13 -6.41 9.64
CA GLU A 364 -7.22 -5.50 10.34
C GLU A 364 -7.77 -5.07 11.72
N HIS A 365 -9.09 -4.91 11.85
CA HIS A 365 -9.70 -4.56 13.14
C HIS A 365 -9.64 -5.73 14.11
N TYR A 366 -9.86 -6.96 13.63
CA TYR A 366 -9.69 -8.16 14.44
C TYR A 366 -8.23 -8.32 14.86
N ALA A 367 -7.27 -8.11 13.95
CA ALA A 367 -5.85 -8.16 14.27
C ALA A 367 -5.48 -7.14 15.36
N THR A 368 -6.00 -5.91 15.29
CA THR A 368 -5.78 -4.88 16.32
C THR A 368 -6.47 -5.21 17.64
N MET A 369 -7.66 -5.84 17.62
CA MET A 369 -8.32 -6.31 18.85
C MET A 369 -7.57 -7.47 19.51
N VAL A 370 -7.05 -8.41 18.71
CA VAL A 370 -6.19 -9.50 19.20
C VAL A 370 -4.91 -8.93 19.78
N ASP A 371 -4.29 -7.94 19.13
CA ASP A 371 -3.12 -7.23 19.66
C ASP A 371 -3.43 -6.51 20.98
N LEU A 372 -4.57 -5.80 21.08
CA LEU A 372 -5.02 -5.15 22.32
C LEU A 372 -5.23 -6.16 23.46
N LEU A 373 -6.03 -7.20 23.23
CA LEU A 373 -6.31 -8.23 24.23
C LEU A 373 -5.03 -8.97 24.64
N GLY A 374 -4.23 -9.33 23.65
CA GLY A 374 -3.00 -10.07 23.83
C GLY A 374 -1.96 -9.28 24.63
N ARG A 375 -1.72 -7.99 24.32
CA ARG A 375 -0.82 -7.11 25.08
C ARG A 375 -1.31 -6.81 26.50
N SER A 376 -2.61 -6.90 26.74
CA SER A 376 -3.20 -6.76 28.06
C SER A 376 -3.27 -8.08 28.84
N GLY A 377 -2.70 -9.17 28.30
CA GLY A 377 -2.63 -10.48 28.97
C GLY A 377 -3.88 -11.34 28.85
N HIS A 378 -4.88 -10.92 28.08
CA HIS A 378 -6.11 -11.67 27.83
C HIS A 378 -5.96 -12.67 26.68
N LEU A 379 -4.94 -13.54 26.74
CA LEU A 379 -4.58 -14.45 25.64
C LEU A 379 -5.72 -15.39 25.21
N GLU A 380 -6.43 -15.98 26.18
CA GLU A 380 -7.54 -16.89 25.89
C GLU A 380 -8.73 -16.16 25.25
N GLU A 381 -8.98 -14.91 25.66
CA GLU A 381 -10.01 -14.08 25.02
C GLU A 381 -9.60 -13.70 23.60
N ALA A 382 -8.33 -13.35 23.39
CA ALA A 382 -7.78 -13.06 22.06
C ALA A 382 -7.92 -14.28 21.13
N HIS A 383 -7.58 -15.48 21.61
CA HIS A 383 -7.76 -16.72 20.86
C HIS A 383 -9.24 -17.05 20.58
N SER A 384 -10.13 -16.80 21.55
CA SER A 384 -11.58 -16.97 21.38
C SER A 384 -12.14 -16.00 20.34
N LEU A 385 -11.65 -14.75 20.31
CA LEU A 385 -12.01 -13.78 19.29
C LEU A 385 -11.65 -14.29 17.89
N ILE A 386 -10.44 -14.83 17.70
CA ILE A 386 -10.01 -15.40 16.41
C ILE A 386 -10.96 -16.51 15.95
N LYS A 387 -11.33 -17.43 16.85
CA LYS A 387 -12.26 -18.53 16.55
C LYS A 387 -13.67 -18.08 16.19
N SER A 388 -14.09 -16.91 16.65
CA SER A 388 -15.43 -16.36 16.40
C SER A 388 -15.49 -15.41 15.20
N MET A 389 -14.38 -15.20 14.50
CA MET A 389 -14.35 -14.34 13.32
C MET A 389 -15.30 -14.85 12.21
N PRO A 390 -16.13 -13.98 11.62
CA PRO A 390 -16.99 -14.34 10.48
C PRO A 390 -16.21 -14.39 9.15
N ILE A 391 -14.93 -14.02 9.17
CA ILE A 391 -14.01 -13.96 8.04
C ILE A 391 -12.77 -14.78 8.37
N GLU A 392 -12.14 -15.38 7.37
CA GLU A 392 -10.93 -16.18 7.58
C GLU A 392 -9.80 -15.32 8.19
N PRO A 393 -9.21 -15.73 9.32
CA PRO A 393 -8.08 -15.01 9.91
C PRO A 393 -6.84 -15.10 9.02
N ASP A 394 -6.17 -13.96 8.82
CA ASP A 394 -4.91 -13.91 8.08
C ASP A 394 -3.69 -14.11 8.99
N ALA A 395 -2.49 -14.11 8.39
CA ALA A 395 -1.24 -14.21 9.13
C ALA A 395 -1.02 -13.03 10.10
N GLY A 396 -1.62 -11.86 9.85
CA GLY A 396 -1.55 -10.69 10.72
C GLY A 396 -2.24 -10.93 12.05
N VAL A 397 -3.45 -11.50 12.01
CA VAL A 397 -4.25 -11.84 13.20
C VAL A 397 -3.54 -12.86 14.08
N TRP A 398 -3.13 -14.00 13.52
CA TRP A 398 -2.40 -15.02 14.26
C TRP A 398 -1.02 -14.52 14.71
N GLY A 399 -0.38 -13.68 13.91
CA GLY A 399 0.88 -13.02 14.22
C GLY A 399 0.80 -12.11 15.45
N ALA A 400 -0.33 -11.41 15.64
CA ALA A 400 -0.57 -10.61 16.84
C ALA A 400 -0.64 -11.50 18.09
N LEU A 401 -1.39 -12.61 18.03
CA LEU A 401 -1.47 -13.58 19.13
C LEU A 401 -0.09 -14.19 19.44
N LEU A 402 0.67 -14.59 18.42
CA LEU A 402 2.02 -15.13 18.56
C LEU A 402 2.97 -14.13 19.25
N GLY A 403 2.87 -12.86 18.87
CA GLY A 403 3.61 -11.77 19.51
C GLY A 403 3.30 -11.66 21.01
N SER A 404 2.02 -11.70 21.38
CA SER A 404 1.60 -11.68 22.78
C SER A 404 2.03 -12.92 23.56
N CYS A 405 1.95 -14.11 22.96
CA CYS A 405 2.45 -15.35 23.57
C CYS A 405 3.96 -15.28 23.88
N THR A 406 4.72 -14.55 23.06
CA THR A 406 6.15 -14.30 23.32
C THR A 406 6.36 -13.44 24.57
N ILE A 407 5.49 -12.46 24.82
CA ILE A 407 5.57 -11.57 25.99
C ILE A 407 5.22 -12.33 27.28
N TYR A 408 4.20 -13.18 27.24
CA TYR A 408 3.69 -13.90 28.41
C TYR A 408 4.24 -15.32 28.54
N HIS A 409 5.17 -15.71 27.66
CA HIS A 409 5.79 -17.05 27.62
C HIS A 409 4.79 -18.22 27.54
N ASP A 410 3.67 -18.02 26.84
CA ASP A 410 2.69 -19.08 26.59
C ASP A 410 3.14 -19.97 25.43
N LEU A 411 3.75 -21.10 25.77
CA LEU A 411 4.27 -22.06 24.80
C LEU A 411 3.15 -22.73 23.98
N GLY A 412 2.01 -23.04 24.59
CA GLY A 412 0.93 -23.80 23.95
C GLY A 412 0.21 -22.98 22.88
N LEU A 413 -0.29 -21.80 23.26
CA LEU A 413 -0.91 -20.87 22.31
C LEU A 413 0.11 -20.33 21.31
N GLY A 414 1.37 -20.14 21.74
CA GLY A 414 2.45 -19.71 20.85
C GLY A 414 2.72 -20.71 19.71
N GLN A 415 2.75 -22.01 20.00
CA GLN A 415 2.91 -23.04 18.96
C GLN A 415 1.72 -23.07 18.00
N LEU A 416 0.50 -23.06 18.55
CA LEU A 416 -0.73 -23.05 17.74
C LEU A 416 -0.77 -21.85 16.79
N ALA A 417 -0.50 -20.65 17.29
CA ALA A 417 -0.50 -19.44 16.49
C ALA A 417 0.59 -19.50 15.41
N ALA A 418 1.77 -20.05 15.72
CA ALA A 418 2.85 -20.18 14.74
C ALA A 418 2.53 -21.17 13.62
N ASP A 419 1.90 -22.30 13.93
CA ASP A 419 1.49 -23.30 12.93
C ASP A 419 0.53 -22.69 11.89
N GLU A 420 -0.46 -21.92 12.34
CA GLU A 420 -1.39 -21.22 11.43
C GLU A 420 -0.68 -20.13 10.61
N VAL A 421 0.22 -19.37 11.22
CA VAL A 421 0.99 -18.36 10.50
C VAL A 421 1.88 -18.97 9.43
N PHE A 422 2.54 -20.10 9.70
CA PHE A 422 3.39 -20.76 8.71
C PHE A 422 2.59 -21.44 7.60
N ARG A 423 1.34 -21.82 7.86
CA ARG A 423 0.42 -22.27 6.80
C ARG A 423 0.03 -21.11 5.87
N LEU A 424 -0.15 -19.91 6.42
CA LEU A 424 -0.66 -18.74 5.69
C LEU A 424 0.45 -17.92 5.01
N ALA A 425 1.60 -17.76 5.65
CA ALA A 425 2.69 -16.88 5.21
C ALA A 425 4.08 -17.41 5.66
N PRO A 426 4.51 -18.58 5.16
CA PRO A 426 5.79 -19.19 5.52
C PRO A 426 7.01 -18.34 5.12
N GLU A 427 6.85 -17.39 4.21
CA GLU A 427 7.91 -16.51 3.73
C GLU A 427 8.25 -15.35 4.69
N ILE A 428 7.40 -15.08 5.70
CA ILE A 428 7.58 -13.93 6.59
C ILE A 428 8.59 -14.26 7.71
N PRO A 429 9.77 -13.59 7.76
CA PRO A 429 10.82 -13.93 8.72
C PRO A 429 10.46 -13.62 10.17
N SER A 430 9.64 -12.59 10.43
CA SER A 430 9.38 -12.12 11.80
C SER A 430 8.68 -13.17 12.66
N TYR A 431 7.83 -14.00 12.07
CA TYR A 431 7.08 -15.03 12.82
C TYR A 431 7.97 -16.19 13.24
N HIS A 432 8.93 -16.58 12.37
CA HIS A 432 9.96 -17.55 12.71
C HIS A 432 10.80 -17.08 13.89
N VAL A 433 11.18 -15.79 13.88
CA VAL A 433 11.92 -15.19 15.00
C VAL A 433 11.10 -15.20 16.29
N LEU A 434 9.80 -14.88 16.25
CA LEU A 434 8.94 -14.94 17.43
C LEU A 434 8.85 -16.35 18.02
N LEU A 435 8.58 -17.37 17.20
CA LEU A 435 8.52 -18.75 17.68
C LEU A 435 9.88 -19.22 18.22
N SER A 436 10.97 -18.91 17.50
CA SER A 436 12.33 -19.20 17.97
C SER A 436 12.61 -18.54 19.32
N ASN A 437 12.11 -17.34 19.56
CA ASN A 437 12.29 -16.64 20.83
C ASN A 437 11.50 -17.32 21.97
N ILE A 438 10.28 -17.80 21.70
CA ILE A 438 9.48 -18.58 22.67
C ILE A 438 10.22 -19.86 23.07
N TYR A 439 10.76 -20.60 22.10
CA TYR A 439 11.54 -21.81 22.38
C TYR A 439 12.84 -21.51 23.14
N ALA A 440 13.58 -20.49 22.74
CA ALA A 440 14.81 -20.09 23.42
C ALA A 440 14.55 -19.68 24.87
N ALA A 441 13.49 -18.89 25.13
CA ALA A 441 13.10 -18.50 26.49
C ALA A 441 12.71 -19.71 27.37
N SER A 442 12.26 -20.80 26.74
CA SER A 442 11.90 -22.06 27.42
C SER A 442 13.06 -23.07 27.46
N GLY A 443 14.27 -22.71 27.01
CA GLY A 443 15.43 -23.59 26.95
C GLY A 443 15.35 -24.73 25.90
N ARG A 444 14.38 -24.68 24.98
CA ARG A 444 14.15 -25.71 23.95
C ARG A 444 15.03 -25.46 22.71
N TRP A 445 16.35 -25.58 22.85
CA TRP A 445 17.30 -25.27 21.78
C TRP A 445 17.19 -26.17 20.54
N ASP A 446 16.79 -27.44 20.71
CA ASP A 446 16.53 -28.34 19.57
C ASP A 446 15.41 -27.80 18.67
N ASP A 447 14.37 -27.22 19.26
CA ASP A 447 13.26 -26.65 18.50
C ASP A 447 13.62 -25.28 17.88
N VAL A 448 14.51 -24.52 18.52
CA VAL A 448 15.13 -23.34 17.90
C VAL A 448 15.86 -23.72 16.62
N GLU A 449 16.64 -24.81 16.63
CA GLU A 449 17.35 -25.25 15.44
C GLU A 449 16.40 -25.76 14.36
N LYS A 450 15.32 -26.48 14.70
CA LYS A 450 14.26 -26.86 13.74
C LYS A 450 13.62 -25.64 13.07
N VAL A 451 13.35 -24.57 13.81
CA VAL A 451 12.82 -23.33 13.22
C VAL A 451 13.83 -22.72 12.24
N ARG A 452 15.12 -22.73 12.56
CA ARG A 452 16.19 -22.25 11.66
C ARG A 452 16.35 -23.13 10.42
N GLU A 453 16.22 -24.44 10.55
CA GLU A 453 16.19 -25.38 9.43
C GLU A 453 15.02 -25.09 8.49
N ASN A 454 13.83 -24.88 9.03
CA ASN A 454 12.66 -24.50 8.24
C ASN A 454 12.88 -23.17 7.49
N MET A 455 13.47 -22.16 8.16
CA MET A 455 13.83 -20.90 7.51
C MET A 455 14.80 -21.13 6.33
N ARG A 456 15.83 -21.98 6.51
CA ARG A 456 16.78 -22.32 5.44
C ARG A 456 16.09 -23.03 4.28
N GLY A 457 15.21 -24.00 4.55
CA GLY A 457 14.45 -24.73 3.54
C GLY A 457 13.53 -23.83 2.71
N ASN A 458 12.90 -22.84 3.35
CA ASN A 458 11.99 -21.89 2.70
C ASN A 458 12.70 -20.64 2.14
N HIS A 459 14.04 -20.60 2.14
CA HIS A 459 14.85 -19.47 1.68
C HIS A 459 14.54 -18.14 2.41
N VAL A 460 14.07 -18.23 3.65
CA VAL A 460 13.69 -17.09 4.49
C VAL A 460 14.94 -16.58 5.22
N ARG A 461 15.25 -15.30 5.07
CA ARG A 461 16.36 -14.65 5.77
C ARG A 461 15.87 -13.63 6.78
N LYS A 462 16.51 -13.61 7.95
CA LYS A 462 16.25 -12.58 8.97
C LYS A 462 16.50 -11.20 8.37
N VAL A 463 15.56 -10.29 8.57
CA VAL A 463 15.70 -8.89 8.15
C VAL A 463 16.85 -8.25 8.93
N ALA A 464 17.81 -7.66 8.23
CA ALA A 464 18.92 -6.93 8.86
C ALA A 464 18.38 -5.73 9.64
N ALA A 465 18.78 -5.62 10.91
CA ALA A 465 18.38 -4.51 11.76
C ALA A 465 19.22 -3.27 11.42
N TYR A 466 18.57 -2.12 11.22
CA TYR A 466 19.24 -0.85 11.03
C TYR A 466 18.45 0.29 11.66
N SER A 467 19.17 1.34 12.05
CA SER A 467 18.61 2.61 12.48
C SER A 467 19.05 3.72 11.53
N SER A 468 18.27 4.78 11.41
CA SER A 468 18.64 5.95 10.64
C SER A 468 18.36 7.25 11.36
N VAL A 469 19.16 8.27 11.02
CA VAL A 469 19.03 9.65 11.51
C VAL A 469 19.09 10.58 10.31
N GLU A 470 18.23 11.60 10.29
CA GLU A 470 18.32 12.70 9.34
C GLU A 470 19.09 13.87 9.98
N LEU A 471 20.17 14.33 9.34
CA LEU A 471 20.92 15.53 9.72
C LEU A 471 21.26 16.34 8.46
N ASP A 472 21.03 17.65 8.50
CA ASP A 472 21.31 18.59 7.41
C ASP A 472 20.66 18.22 6.05
N GLY A 473 19.55 17.47 6.10
CA GLY A 473 18.83 16.95 4.94
C GLY A 473 19.35 15.61 4.38
N GLU A 474 20.38 15.02 5.00
CA GLU A 474 20.97 13.73 4.63
C GLU A 474 20.56 12.64 5.64
N VAL A 475 20.34 11.42 5.14
CA VAL A 475 19.96 10.26 5.96
C VAL A 475 21.18 9.38 6.19
N TYR A 476 21.56 9.21 7.44
CA TYR A 476 22.65 8.35 7.87
C TYR A 476 22.09 7.02 8.38
N LEU A 477 22.59 5.91 7.82
CA LEU A 477 22.17 4.54 8.16
C LEU A 477 23.20 3.86 9.06
N PHE A 478 22.73 3.20 10.10
CA PHE A 478 23.53 2.49 11.09
C PHE A 478 23.09 1.04 11.10
N HIS A 479 24.02 0.12 10.87
CA HIS A 479 23.84 -1.31 11.07
C HIS A 479 25.08 -1.88 11.74
N GLU A 480 24.95 -3.09 12.29
CA GLU A 480 26.06 -3.81 12.90
C GLU A 480 27.17 -4.06 11.85
N GLY A 481 28.42 -3.71 12.17
CA GLY A 481 29.58 -3.99 11.31
C GLY A 481 29.83 -3.03 10.12
N SER A 482 29.19 -1.86 10.04
CA SER A 482 29.50 -0.89 8.98
C SER A 482 30.87 -0.19 9.19
N HIS A 483 31.54 0.27 8.12
CA HIS A 483 32.93 0.77 8.15
C HIS A 483 33.09 2.21 7.57
N GLY A 484 33.00 3.24 8.42
CA GLY A 484 33.49 4.62 8.24
C GLY A 484 33.19 5.55 9.44
N GLN A 485 34.13 6.42 9.88
CA GLN A 485 34.05 7.33 11.07
C GLN A 485 33.67 6.73 12.44
N TRP A 486 33.55 5.40 12.55
CA TRP A 486 33.08 4.73 13.77
C TRP A 486 33.93 4.92 15.02
N LYS A 487 35.23 5.23 14.90
CA LYS A 487 36.08 5.43 16.10
C LYS A 487 35.53 6.53 17.01
N GLU A 488 35.08 7.64 16.42
CA GLU A 488 34.50 8.75 17.17
C GLU A 488 33.11 8.39 17.74
N ILE A 489 32.31 7.65 16.97
CA ILE A 489 30.98 7.18 17.40
C ILE A 489 31.11 6.21 18.57
N TYR A 490 31.99 5.21 18.48
CA TYR A 490 32.22 4.25 19.56
C TYR A 490 32.78 4.93 20.79
N LYS A 491 33.76 5.83 20.63
CA LYS A 491 34.27 6.62 21.75
C LYS A 491 33.14 7.41 22.42
N LYS A 492 32.27 8.06 21.62
CA LYS A 492 31.14 8.80 22.17
C LYS A 492 30.12 7.90 22.87
N LEU A 493 29.87 6.72 22.32
CA LEU A 493 28.98 5.73 22.91
C LEU A 493 29.53 5.22 24.24
N ASP A 494 30.84 4.96 24.34
CA ASP A 494 31.50 4.54 25.58
C ASP A 494 31.46 5.64 26.64
N GLU A 495 31.72 6.90 26.26
CA GLU A 495 31.57 8.07 27.14
C GLU A 495 30.16 8.17 27.71
N VAL A 496 29.13 8.09 26.84
CA VAL A 496 27.73 8.16 27.25
C VAL A 496 27.39 6.98 28.15
N THR A 497 27.69 5.75 27.73
CA THR A 497 27.37 4.52 28.48
C THR A 497 28.00 4.53 29.87
N THR A 498 29.25 5.01 29.99
CA THR A 498 29.93 5.15 31.29
C THR A 498 29.20 6.13 32.20
N ALA A 499 28.77 7.28 31.67
CA ALA A 499 27.99 8.25 32.43
C ALA A 499 26.63 7.67 32.87
N LEU A 500 25.94 6.92 32.00
CA LEU A 500 24.67 6.30 32.34
C LEU A 500 24.81 5.21 33.41
N ARG A 501 25.90 4.41 33.38
CA ARG A 501 26.20 3.44 34.44
C ARG A 501 26.37 4.11 35.80
N GLY A 502 27.02 5.28 35.83
CA GLY A 502 27.09 6.11 37.03
C GLY A 502 25.73 6.58 37.57
N MET A 503 24.68 6.57 36.73
CA MET A 503 23.29 6.87 37.10
C MET A 503 22.47 5.61 37.41
N GLY A 504 23.06 4.42 37.36
CA GLY A 504 22.40 3.14 37.61
C GLY A 504 21.78 2.46 36.39
N TYR A 505 22.21 2.81 35.17
CA TYR A 505 21.85 2.02 33.98
C TYR A 505 22.68 0.73 33.93
N GLU A 506 21.99 -0.41 33.89
CA GLU A 506 22.58 -1.74 33.66
C GLU A 506 22.05 -2.34 32.35
N PRO A 507 22.92 -2.87 31.48
CA PRO A 507 22.48 -3.50 30.23
C PRO A 507 21.56 -4.70 30.46
N ILE A 508 20.41 -4.72 29.79
CA ILE A 508 19.45 -5.83 29.88
C ILE A 508 19.85 -6.91 28.87
N THR A 509 20.57 -7.94 29.33
CA THR A 509 21.12 -9.02 28.46
C THR A 509 20.12 -10.11 28.11
N GLY A 510 19.00 -10.23 28.85
CA GLY A 510 17.94 -11.22 28.61
C GLY A 510 17.24 -11.10 27.24
N VAL A 511 17.45 -9.99 26.52
CA VAL A 511 16.98 -9.80 25.14
C VAL A 511 17.81 -10.58 24.10
N VAL A 512 19.01 -11.04 24.49
CA VAL A 512 19.89 -11.84 23.63
C VAL A 512 19.56 -13.31 23.84
N LEU A 513 18.67 -13.83 23.00
CA LEU A 513 18.19 -15.22 23.02
C LEU A 513 19.14 -16.14 22.23
N HIS A 514 20.43 -15.99 22.49
CA HIS A 514 21.49 -16.88 22.01
C HIS A 514 22.12 -17.61 23.19
N ASP A 515 22.51 -18.86 22.97
CA ASP A 515 23.22 -19.67 23.95
C ASP A 515 24.69 -19.28 23.98
N VAL A 516 24.96 -18.13 24.59
CA VAL A 516 26.29 -17.52 24.71
C VAL A 516 26.49 -16.97 26.13
N GLU A 517 27.74 -16.78 26.53
CA GLU A 517 28.10 -16.28 27.86
C GLU A 517 27.56 -14.85 28.09
N SER A 518 27.39 -14.48 29.36
CA SER A 518 26.82 -13.16 29.73
C SER A 518 27.61 -11.98 29.17
N GLU A 519 28.94 -12.09 29.08
CA GLU A 519 29.81 -11.07 28.53
C GLU A 519 29.56 -10.86 27.02
N GLU A 520 29.33 -11.94 26.28
CA GLU A 520 28.99 -11.88 24.85
C GLU A 520 27.59 -11.30 24.63
N LYS A 521 26.62 -11.62 25.51
CA LYS A 521 25.29 -10.99 25.49
C LYS A 521 25.37 -9.48 25.73
N GLU A 522 26.20 -9.05 26.69
CA GLU A 522 26.42 -7.64 26.98
C GLU A 522 27.11 -6.93 25.80
N ALA A 523 28.11 -7.57 25.19
CA ALA A 523 28.79 -7.05 24.01
C ALA A 523 27.83 -6.86 22.83
N ALA A 524 26.89 -7.78 22.62
CA ALA A 524 25.89 -7.72 21.55
C ALA A 524 24.93 -6.52 21.73
N VAL A 525 24.41 -6.30 22.94
CA VAL A 525 23.48 -5.17 23.19
C VAL A 525 24.17 -3.81 23.23
N ARG A 526 25.49 -3.77 23.41
CA ARG A 526 26.27 -2.53 23.44
C ARG A 526 26.22 -1.81 22.09
N THR A 527 26.30 -2.53 20.99
CA THR A 527 26.48 -1.96 19.64
C THR A 527 25.22 -2.01 18.77
N HIS A 528 24.05 -2.08 19.39
CA HIS A 528 22.78 -1.96 18.67
C HIS A 528 22.72 -0.67 17.84
N SER A 529 22.15 -0.76 16.63
CA SER A 529 22.13 0.35 15.66
C SER A 529 21.53 1.64 16.23
N GLU A 530 20.59 1.53 17.15
CA GLU A 530 19.94 2.65 17.82
C GLU A 530 20.94 3.43 18.69
N LYS A 531 21.79 2.73 19.45
CA LYS A 531 22.83 3.32 20.31
C LYS A 531 23.92 3.99 19.48
N LEU A 532 24.22 3.43 18.32
CA LEU A 532 25.16 4.00 17.36
C LEU A 532 24.59 5.29 16.74
N ALA A 533 23.31 5.28 16.36
CA ALA A 533 22.60 6.43 15.80
C ALA A 533 22.57 7.63 16.76
N ILE A 534 22.30 7.40 18.05
CA ILE A 534 22.33 8.47 19.07
C ILE A 534 23.75 8.96 19.34
N ALA A 535 24.74 8.07 19.43
CA ALA A 535 26.13 8.48 19.62
C ALA A 535 26.62 9.35 18.45
N PHE A 536 26.32 8.97 17.20
CA PHE A 536 26.58 9.80 16.02
C PHE A 536 25.86 11.15 16.09
N SER A 537 24.58 11.16 16.47
CA SER A 537 23.82 12.40 16.62
C SER A 537 24.48 13.34 17.64
N LEU A 538 25.01 12.80 18.74
CA LEU A 538 25.68 13.56 19.80
C LEU A 538 27.08 14.05 19.43
N THR A 539 27.76 13.48 18.42
CA THR A 539 29.02 14.04 17.92
C THR A 539 28.81 15.23 16.97
N ARG A 540 27.63 15.32 16.34
CA ARG A 540 27.32 16.33 15.31
C ARG A 540 26.43 17.46 15.82
N LEU A 541 25.45 17.14 16.65
CA LEU A 541 24.49 18.12 17.15
C LEU A 541 25.11 18.91 18.32
N LYS A 542 25.15 20.24 18.17
CA LYS A 542 25.45 21.14 19.29
C LYS A 542 24.41 20.97 20.40
N SER A 543 24.80 21.30 21.63
CA SER A 543 23.87 21.39 22.77
C SER A 543 22.78 22.42 22.47
N GLY A 544 21.54 21.98 22.34
CA GLY A 544 20.40 22.84 22.00
C GLY A 544 19.13 22.03 21.76
N GLY A 545 17.98 22.59 22.16
CA GLY A 545 16.68 21.92 22.35
C GLY A 545 16.00 21.28 21.14
N THR A 546 16.70 21.06 20.03
CA THR A 546 16.16 20.27 18.91
C THR A 546 16.14 18.78 19.28
N PRO A 547 14.98 18.10 19.21
CA PRO A 547 14.88 16.68 19.52
C PRO A 547 15.71 15.83 18.55
N ILE A 548 16.36 14.78 19.07
CA ILE A 548 17.05 13.80 18.23
C ILE A 548 16.03 12.81 17.69
N ARG A 549 16.00 12.61 16.37
CA ARG A 549 15.04 11.71 15.70
C ARG A 549 15.76 10.48 15.17
N ILE A 550 15.30 9.30 15.58
CA ILE A 550 15.87 8.01 15.18
C ILE A 550 14.75 7.14 14.60
N MET A 551 14.97 6.57 13.42
CA MET A 551 14.04 5.63 12.80
C MET A 551 14.65 4.23 12.84
N LYS A 552 13.90 3.23 13.32
CA LYS A 552 14.29 1.83 13.38
C LYS A 552 13.35 1.01 12.51
N ASN A 553 13.91 0.12 11.69
CA ASN A 553 13.13 -0.74 10.80
C ASN A 553 12.43 -1.93 11.50
N LEU A 554 12.91 -2.29 12.69
CA LEU A 554 12.36 -3.34 13.55
C LEU A 554 11.81 -2.74 14.85
N ARG A 555 11.19 -3.57 15.68
CA ARG A 555 10.81 -3.20 17.04
C ARG A 555 12.06 -2.95 17.89
N VAL A 556 12.05 -1.91 18.72
CA VAL A 556 13.17 -1.64 19.64
C VAL A 556 13.23 -2.74 20.71
N CYS A 557 14.42 -3.06 21.23
CA CYS A 557 14.55 -3.99 22.36
C CYS A 557 14.44 -3.27 23.71
N ASN A 558 14.13 -4.01 24.79
CA ASN A 558 13.99 -3.45 26.14
C ASN A 558 15.26 -2.72 26.62
N ASP A 559 16.44 -3.26 26.30
CA ASP A 559 17.71 -2.62 26.66
C ASP A 559 17.87 -1.24 26.00
N CYS A 560 17.66 -1.15 24.68
CA CYS A 560 17.72 0.13 23.96
C CYS A 560 16.66 1.10 24.48
N HIS A 561 15.43 0.65 24.71
CA HIS A 561 14.36 1.49 25.24
C HIS A 561 14.75 2.09 26.62
N THR A 562 15.26 1.26 27.54
CA THR A 562 15.76 1.72 28.84
C THR A 562 16.96 2.66 28.68
N PHE A 563 17.93 2.32 27.81
CA PHE A 563 19.07 3.18 27.51
C PHE A 563 18.63 4.59 27.10
N PHE A 564 17.65 4.72 26.20
CA PHE A 564 17.16 6.03 25.75
C PHE A 564 16.48 6.86 26.84
N LYS A 565 15.80 6.22 27.80
CA LYS A 565 15.30 6.92 29.00
C LYS A 565 16.46 7.56 29.76
N TYR A 566 17.49 6.78 30.09
CA TYR A 566 18.67 7.29 30.78
C TYR A 566 19.39 8.40 29.99
N VAL A 567 19.54 8.25 28.67
CA VAL A 567 20.11 9.32 27.82
C VAL A 567 19.29 10.60 27.89
N SER A 568 17.97 10.51 27.74
CA SER A 568 17.09 11.70 27.77
C SER A 568 17.21 12.45 29.09
N ARG A 569 17.29 11.73 30.22
CA ARG A 569 17.49 12.30 31.56
C ARG A 569 18.88 12.88 31.75
N ALA A 570 19.92 12.16 31.34
CA ALA A 570 21.31 12.57 31.52
C ALA A 570 21.66 13.84 30.73
N LEU A 571 21.08 13.98 29.53
CA LEU A 571 21.40 15.06 28.61
C LEU A 571 20.36 16.19 28.62
N GLY A 572 19.22 16.02 29.30
CA GLY A 572 18.11 16.98 29.29
C GLY A 572 17.62 17.26 27.87
N ARG A 573 17.56 16.22 27.02
CA ARG A 573 17.28 16.35 25.59
C ARG A 573 16.22 15.34 25.15
N ASP A 574 15.19 15.85 24.48
CA ASP A 574 14.12 15.04 23.91
C ASP A 574 14.65 14.13 22.80
N ILE A 575 14.23 12.87 22.83
CA ILE A 575 14.57 11.86 21.81
C ILE A 575 13.27 11.27 21.29
N ILE A 576 13.09 11.31 19.97
CA ILE A 576 11.93 10.76 19.28
C ILE A 576 12.41 9.56 18.47
N MET A 577 12.01 8.37 18.87
CA MET A 577 12.38 7.13 18.18
C MET A 577 11.15 6.46 17.61
N ARG A 578 11.12 6.27 16.29
CA ARG A 578 10.12 5.45 15.62
C ARG A 578 10.65 4.04 15.50
N ASP A 579 9.90 3.05 15.97
CA ASP A 579 10.14 1.65 15.64
C ASP A 579 9.11 1.14 14.60
N LYS A 580 9.09 -0.16 14.35
CA LYS A 580 8.15 -0.76 13.38
C LYS A 580 6.67 -0.48 13.72
N ASN A 581 6.32 -0.33 15.00
CA ASN A 581 4.94 -0.30 15.47
C ASN A 581 4.49 1.09 15.94
N ARG A 582 5.37 1.88 16.56
CA ARG A 582 5.01 3.15 17.20
C ARG A 582 6.20 4.10 17.35
N PHE A 583 5.92 5.30 17.83
CA PHE A 583 6.92 6.20 18.37
C PHE A 583 7.05 6.04 19.88
N HIS A 584 8.28 6.26 20.32
CA HIS A 584 8.72 6.41 21.68
C HIS A 584 9.27 7.83 21.81
N HIS A 585 8.57 8.67 22.57
CA HIS A 585 9.02 10.02 22.88
C HIS A 585 9.66 9.99 24.26
N PHE A 586 10.99 10.04 24.31
CA PHE A 586 11.75 10.04 25.54
C PHE A 586 12.02 11.46 26.01
N LYS A 587 11.62 11.75 27.24
CA LYS A 587 11.77 13.07 27.87
C LYS A 587 12.01 12.89 29.36
N ASP A 588 13.06 13.51 29.87
CA ASP A 588 13.40 13.54 31.30
C ASP A 588 13.46 12.16 31.99
N GLY A 589 13.77 11.09 31.25
CA GLY A 589 13.81 9.72 31.78
C GLY A 589 12.53 8.91 31.61
N GLU A 590 11.47 9.52 31.08
CA GLU A 590 10.20 8.86 30.82
C GLU A 590 10.01 8.64 29.32
N CYS A 591 9.10 7.73 28.95
CA CYS A 591 8.72 7.48 27.57
C CYS A 591 7.19 7.60 27.43
N SER A 592 6.72 8.15 26.30
CA SER A 592 5.28 8.26 26.00
C SER A 592 4.52 6.93 26.00
N CYS A 593 5.20 5.79 25.90
CA CYS A 593 4.57 4.48 26.00
C CYS A 593 4.25 4.03 27.43
N ARG A 594 4.79 4.71 28.47
CA ARG A 594 4.62 4.33 29.89
C ARG A 594 4.99 2.86 30.18
N ASP A 595 6.00 2.35 29.46
CA ASP A 595 6.43 0.94 29.49
C ASP A 595 5.39 -0.09 29.05
N PHE A 596 4.30 0.37 28.44
CA PHE A 596 3.30 -0.47 27.79
C PHE A 596 3.45 -0.34 26.27
N TRP A 597 4.23 -1.23 25.65
CA TRP A 597 4.50 -1.20 24.21
C TRP A 597 4.69 -2.58 23.62
#